data_AF-A0A5P2CGQ7-F1
#
_entry.id   AF-A0A5P2CGQ7-F1
#
_cell.length_a   1.000
_cell.length_b   1.000
_cell.length_c   1.000
_cell.angle_alpha   90.00
_cell.angle_beta   90.00
_cell.angle_gamma   90.00
#
_symmetry.space_group_name_H-M   'P 1'
#
loop_
_entity.id
_entity.type
_entity.pdbx_description
1 polymer ?
#
loop_
_entity_poly.entity_id
_entity_poly.type
_entity_poly.pdbx_seq_one_letter_code
_entity_poly.pdbx_strand_id
1 'polypeptide(L)'
;MTDHRLVIVGFPYDKKDESRIEDEVLWQAPRSAIDTVERRDFKSGNDLRIVFTDGSWCRLRSLSRRSLTWPLIEPREYIPLESLTPPQRAAVEAFAAARHPDVEPPLVTRNACGCYRVLVMDQLTVDADFGTTEWEMTMDADGAEVEPVAYHPEDFAD
;
A
#
# COMPACT_ATOMS: atom_id res chain seq x y z
N MET A 1 7.13 7.18 -7.88
CA MET A 1 5.95 7.91 -7.35
C MET A 1 6.38 9.29 -6.85
N THR A 2 5.91 10.37 -7.49
CA THR A 2 6.32 11.76 -7.21
C THR A 2 5.28 12.58 -6.44
N ASP A 3 4.02 12.13 -6.41
CA ASP A 3 2.94 12.74 -5.64
C ASP A 3 2.61 11.86 -4.42
N HIS A 4 2.90 12.37 -3.22
CA HIS A 4 2.68 11.66 -1.96
C HIS A 4 1.63 12.44 -1.17
N ARG A 5 0.36 12.13 -1.41
CA ARG A 5 -0.78 12.73 -0.70
C ARG A 5 -1.78 11.67 -0.26
N LEU A 6 -2.46 11.94 0.85
CA LEU A 6 -3.65 11.22 1.25
C LEU A 6 -4.85 11.90 0.60
N VAL A 7 -5.66 11.13 -0.12
CA VAL A 7 -6.88 11.61 -0.78
C VAL A 7 -8.06 10.78 -0.30
N ILE A 8 -9.15 11.45 0.06
CA ILE A 8 -10.44 10.83 0.34
C ILE A 8 -11.35 11.17 -0.84
N VAL A 9 -11.77 10.14 -1.55
CA VAL A 9 -12.69 10.25 -2.68
C VAL A 9 -14.08 9.79 -2.27
N GLY A 10 -15.09 10.47 -2.80
CA GLY A 10 -16.49 10.10 -2.72
C GLY A 10 -16.90 9.41 -4.01
N PHE A 11 -17.57 8.28 -3.87
CA PHE A 11 -18.19 7.56 -4.98
C PHE A 11 -19.71 7.74 -4.89
N PRO A 12 -20.31 8.66 -5.66
CA PRO A 12 -21.76 8.83 -5.68
C PRO A 12 -22.41 7.63 -6.39
N TYR A 13 -22.58 6.52 -5.66
CA TYR A 13 -23.17 5.29 -6.17
C TYR A 13 -24.66 5.49 -6.47
N ASP A 14 -25.05 5.46 -7.75
CA ASP A 14 -26.44 5.36 -8.20
C ASP A 14 -26.75 3.92 -8.63
N LYS A 15 -27.60 3.23 -7.86
CA LYS A 15 -28.08 1.87 -8.18
C LYS A 15 -28.77 1.75 -9.54
N LYS A 16 -29.22 2.85 -10.14
CA LYS A 16 -29.90 2.86 -11.44
C LYS A 16 -28.95 3.13 -12.60
N ASP A 17 -27.74 3.58 -12.31
CA ASP A 17 -26.71 3.91 -13.29
C ASP A 17 -25.33 3.61 -12.72
N GLU A 18 -25.00 2.32 -12.62
CA GLU A 18 -23.70 1.82 -12.13
C GLU A 18 -22.52 2.28 -13.00
N SER A 19 -22.77 2.90 -14.16
CA SER A 19 -21.74 3.43 -15.06
C SER A 19 -21.29 4.86 -14.70
N ARG A 20 -22.02 5.57 -13.83
CA ARG A 20 -21.69 6.92 -13.37
C ARG A 20 -20.92 6.93 -12.06
N ILE A 21 -19.75 6.30 -12.08
CA ILE A 21 -18.81 6.42 -10.97
C ILE A 21 -17.76 7.46 -11.38
N GLU A 22 -18.01 8.72 -11.00
CA GLU A 22 -17.02 9.78 -11.10
C GLU A 22 -16.47 10.04 -9.69
N ASP A 23 -15.16 9.84 -9.53
CA ASP A 23 -14.46 10.04 -8.26
C ASP A 23 -14.43 11.53 -7.93
N GLU A 24 -15.09 11.92 -6.84
CA GLU A 24 -15.02 13.29 -6.33
C GLU A 24 -14.00 13.38 -5.19
N VAL A 25 -12.99 14.24 -5.32
CA VAL A 25 -12.09 14.52 -4.19
C VAL A 25 -12.84 15.31 -3.12
N LEU A 26 -13.20 14.64 -2.03
CA LEU A 26 -13.88 15.26 -0.89
C LEU A 26 -12.89 15.98 0.03
N TRP A 27 -11.69 15.41 0.17
CA TRP A 27 -10.64 15.94 1.03
C TRP A 27 -9.27 15.40 0.63
N GLN A 28 -8.21 16.19 0.84
CA GLN A 28 -6.84 15.74 0.64
C GLN A 28 -5.84 16.48 1.54
N ALA A 29 -4.71 15.85 1.82
CA ALA A 29 -3.56 16.48 2.46
C ALA A 29 -2.25 15.91 1.90
N PRO A 30 -1.17 16.72 1.80
CA PRO A 30 0.14 16.18 1.47
C PRO A 30 0.59 15.21 2.57
N ARG A 31 1.36 14.18 2.22
CA ARG A 31 1.89 13.20 3.19
C ARG A 31 2.73 13.86 4.28
N SER A 32 3.42 14.95 3.94
CA SER A 32 4.20 15.77 4.88
C SER A 32 3.37 16.48 5.94
N ALA A 33 2.05 16.61 5.75
CA ALA A 33 1.15 17.16 6.77
C ALA A 33 0.72 16.10 7.80
N ILE A 34 0.96 14.81 7.55
CA ILE A 34 0.64 13.71 8.48
C ILE A 34 1.83 13.48 9.40
N ASP A 35 1.60 13.66 10.70
CA ASP A 35 2.60 13.45 11.76
C ASP A 35 2.66 11.98 12.16
N THR A 36 1.54 11.40 12.58
CA THR A 36 1.48 10.01 13.03
C THR A 36 0.17 9.36 12.61
N VAL A 37 0.23 8.07 12.28
CA VAL A 37 -0.97 7.22 12.10
C VAL A 37 -0.94 6.11 13.13
N GLU A 38 -1.98 6.05 13.96
CA GLU A 38 -2.12 5.04 15.02
C GLU A 38 -3.23 4.06 14.67
N ARG A 39 -2.94 2.76 14.77
CA ARG A 39 -3.98 1.72 14.85
C ARG A 39 -4.65 1.86 16.21
N ARG A 40 -5.90 2.33 16.24
CA ARG A 40 -6.61 2.61 17.48
C ARG A 40 -8.08 2.27 17.36
N ASP A 41 -8.49 1.24 18.08
CA ASP A 41 -9.88 0.80 18.12
C ASP A 41 -10.71 1.71 19.02
N PHE A 42 -11.56 2.55 18.42
CA PHE A 42 -12.48 3.40 19.16
C PHE A 42 -13.80 2.69 19.47
N LYS A 43 -14.26 1.83 18.55
CA LYS A 43 -15.45 0.98 18.76
C LYS A 43 -15.28 -0.44 18.21
N SER A 44 -14.61 -0.58 17.06
CA SER A 44 -14.39 -1.86 16.38
C SER A 44 -12.95 -1.95 15.87
N GLY A 45 -12.46 -3.17 15.67
CA GLY A 45 -11.07 -3.52 15.31
C GLY A 45 -10.43 -2.88 14.06
N ASN A 46 -11.10 -1.94 13.39
CA ASN A 46 -10.67 -1.37 12.12
C ASN A 46 -10.61 0.16 12.11
N ASP A 47 -10.57 0.78 13.29
CA ASP A 47 -10.41 2.22 13.40
C ASP A 47 -8.91 2.58 13.38
N LEU A 48 -8.61 3.77 12.85
CA LEU A 48 -7.31 4.41 12.94
C LEU A 48 -7.46 5.89 13.30
N ARG A 49 -6.40 6.44 13.88
CA ARG A 49 -6.26 7.87 14.17
C ARG A 49 -5.15 8.43 13.31
N ILE A 50 -5.43 9.50 12.57
CA ILE A 50 -4.42 10.28 11.88
C ILE A 50 -4.23 11.57 12.67
N VAL A 51 -2.99 11.84 13.09
CA VAL A 51 -2.58 13.09 13.72
C VAL A 51 -1.82 13.90 12.66
N PHE A 52 -2.19 15.16 12.51
CA PHE A 52 -1.57 16.08 11.57
C PHE A 52 -0.53 16.95 12.28
N THR A 53 0.39 17.51 11.50
CA THR A 53 1.49 18.37 11.97
C THR A 53 1.01 19.66 12.65
N ASP A 54 -0.23 20.09 12.41
CA ASP A 54 -0.86 21.21 13.11
C ASP A 54 -1.51 20.82 14.46
N GLY A 55 -1.39 19.55 14.87
CA GLY A 55 -1.97 19.00 16.08
C GLY A 55 -3.45 18.62 15.96
N SER A 56 -4.10 18.90 14.83
CA SER A 56 -5.44 18.39 14.54
C SER A 56 -5.39 16.87 14.30
N TRP A 57 -6.54 16.20 14.42
CA TRP A 57 -6.61 14.76 14.17
C TRP A 57 -7.97 14.36 13.64
N CYS A 58 -8.01 13.25 12.91
CA CYS A 58 -9.26 12.62 12.49
C CYS A 58 -9.25 11.12 12.81
N ARG A 59 -10.46 10.55 12.89
CA ARG A 59 -10.68 9.10 12.93
C ARG A 59 -11.12 8.65 11.55
N LEU A 60 -10.48 7.61 11.03
CA LEU A 60 -10.97 6.87 9.86
C LEU A 60 -11.27 5.43 10.26
N ARG A 61 -12.22 4.82 9.55
CA ARG A 61 -12.52 3.40 9.65
C ARG A 61 -12.31 2.78 8.28
N SER A 62 -11.60 1.66 8.21
CA SER A 62 -11.36 0.92 6.98
C SER A 62 -12.00 -0.47 7.02
N LEU A 63 -12.24 -1.07 5.87
CA LEU A 63 -12.49 -2.51 5.78
C LEU A 63 -11.18 -3.28 5.97
N SER A 64 -10.09 -2.79 5.39
CA SER A 64 -8.72 -3.26 5.60
C SER A 64 -7.90 -2.17 6.30
N ARG A 65 -7.80 -2.24 7.63
CA ARG A 65 -6.93 -1.33 8.40
C ARG A 65 -5.47 -1.45 7.96
N ARG A 66 -5.01 -2.68 7.65
CA ARG A 66 -3.65 -2.96 7.18
C ARG A 66 -3.34 -2.19 5.89
N SER A 67 -4.15 -2.37 4.85
CA SER A 67 -3.90 -1.74 3.55
C SER A 67 -3.89 -0.21 3.64
N LEU A 68 -4.79 0.38 4.44
CA LEU A 68 -4.82 1.83 4.61
C LEU A 68 -3.65 2.37 5.45
N THR A 69 -3.23 1.65 6.49
CA THR A 69 -2.13 2.09 7.36
C THR A 69 -0.75 1.87 6.76
N TRP A 70 -0.60 0.85 5.91
CA TRP A 70 0.67 0.44 5.32
C TRP A 70 1.47 1.58 4.65
N PRO A 71 0.87 2.43 3.78
CA PRO A 71 1.57 3.56 3.17
C PRO A 71 1.68 4.78 4.10
N LEU A 72 1.03 4.77 5.27
CA LEU A 72 0.88 5.97 6.12
C LEU A 72 1.69 5.95 7.42
N ILE A 73 1.94 4.80 8.04
CA ILE A 73 2.56 4.75 9.38
C ILE A 73 4.06 5.13 9.35
N GLU A 74 4.81 4.72 8.33
CA GLU A 74 6.25 4.95 8.25
C GLU A 74 6.64 5.40 6.83
N PRO A 75 7.57 6.36 6.64
CA PRO A 75 8.23 6.52 5.37
C PRO A 75 8.97 5.22 5.06
N ARG A 76 8.44 4.42 4.14
CA ARG A 76 9.11 3.21 3.70
C ARG A 76 10.22 3.63 2.76
N GLU A 77 11.46 3.30 3.14
CA GLU A 77 12.59 3.46 2.25
C GLU A 77 12.42 2.47 1.09
N TYR A 78 11.98 3.00 -0.05
CA TYR A 78 11.90 2.22 -1.27
C TYR A 78 13.31 1.96 -1.76
N ILE A 79 13.64 0.68 -1.89
CA ILE A 79 14.94 0.23 -2.37
C ILE A 79 14.92 0.30 -3.90
N PRO A 80 15.76 1.13 -4.53
CA PRO A 80 15.82 1.20 -5.99
C PRO A 80 16.21 -0.15 -6.57
N LEU A 81 15.58 -0.58 -7.67
CA LEU A 81 15.86 -1.89 -8.26
C LEU A 81 17.34 -2.03 -8.62
N GLU A 82 17.98 -0.97 -9.12
CA GLU A 82 19.43 -0.86 -9.39
C GLU A 82 20.32 -1.20 -8.20
N SER A 83 19.85 -1.04 -6.97
CA SER A 83 20.60 -1.34 -5.74
C SER A 83 20.46 -2.79 -5.26
N LEU A 84 19.52 -3.56 -5.83
CA LEU A 84 19.33 -4.98 -5.51
C LEU A 84 20.48 -5.84 -6.04
N THR A 85 20.76 -6.93 -5.33
CA THR A 85 21.66 -7.96 -5.83
C THR A 85 21.10 -8.59 -7.12
N PRO A 86 21.93 -9.16 -8.00
CA PRO A 86 21.42 -9.79 -9.23
C PRO A 86 20.34 -10.86 -8.99
N PRO A 87 20.45 -11.75 -7.98
CA PRO A 87 19.38 -12.70 -7.66
C PRO A 87 18.06 -12.03 -7.24
N GLN A 88 18.12 -11.02 -6.36
CA GLN A 88 16.95 -10.27 -5.91
C GLN A 88 16.26 -9.56 -7.08
N ARG A 89 17.03 -8.89 -7.94
CA ARG A 89 16.48 -8.22 -9.13
C ARG A 89 15.77 -9.21 -10.04
N ALA A 90 16.41 -10.35 -10.31
CA ALA A 90 15.82 -11.38 -11.17
C ALA A 90 14.50 -11.92 -10.60
N ALA A 91 14.41 -12.11 -9.28
CA ALA A 91 13.17 -12.52 -8.61
C ALA A 91 12.07 -11.46 -8.75
N VAL A 92 12.39 -10.19 -8.50
CA VAL A 92 11.45 -9.07 -8.65
C VAL A 92 10.93 -8.95 -10.10
N GLU A 93 11.83 -9.01 -11.07
CA GLU A 93 11.48 -8.92 -12.49
C GLU A 93 10.63 -10.12 -12.94
N ALA A 94 10.98 -11.33 -12.50
CA ALA A 94 10.18 -12.53 -12.78
C ALA A 94 8.78 -12.46 -12.15
N PHE A 95 8.69 -11.97 -10.90
CA PHE A 95 7.41 -11.77 -10.21
C PHE A 95 6.52 -10.78 -10.97
N ALA A 96 7.09 -9.65 -11.40
CA ALA A 96 6.37 -8.62 -12.17
C ALA A 96 5.95 -9.13 -13.56
N ALA A 97 6.85 -9.80 -14.29
CA ALA A 97 6.58 -10.32 -15.63
C ALA A 97 5.51 -11.42 -15.64
N ALA A 98 5.34 -12.14 -14.53
CA ALA A 98 4.26 -13.11 -14.36
C ALA A 98 2.89 -12.47 -14.06
N ARG A 99 2.77 -11.14 -14.08
CA ARG A 99 1.51 -10.40 -13.95
C ARG A 99 1.09 -9.85 -15.32
N HIS A 100 0.53 -8.65 -15.36
CA HIS A 100 0.14 -7.97 -16.58
C HIS A 100 1.37 -7.32 -17.25
N PRO A 101 1.47 -7.26 -18.59
CA PRO A 101 2.59 -6.60 -19.29
C PRO A 101 2.76 -5.11 -18.97
N ASP A 102 1.69 -4.46 -18.51
CA ASP A 102 1.63 -3.03 -18.26
C ASP A 102 1.56 -2.67 -16.77
N VAL A 103 2.14 -3.51 -15.90
CA VAL A 103 2.28 -3.16 -14.48
C VAL A 103 3.28 -2.02 -14.29
N GLU A 104 3.03 -1.16 -13.30
CA GLU A 104 4.00 -0.14 -12.87
C GLU A 104 5.31 -0.81 -12.37
N PRO A 105 6.45 -0.09 -12.38
CA PRO A 105 7.69 -0.60 -11.81
C PRO A 105 7.49 -1.11 -10.38
N PRO A 106 7.99 -2.33 -10.06
CA PRO A 106 7.82 -2.91 -8.74
C PRO A 106 8.39 -2.02 -7.64
N LEU A 107 7.65 -1.90 -6.53
CA LEU A 107 8.09 -1.22 -5.33
C LEU A 107 8.70 -2.25 -4.37
N VAL A 108 9.92 -1.99 -3.90
CA VAL A 108 10.64 -2.89 -2.99
C VAL A 108 10.91 -2.17 -1.69
N THR A 109 10.60 -2.82 -0.56
CA THR A 109 10.87 -2.32 0.79
C THR A 109 11.50 -3.42 1.64
N ARG A 110 12.31 -3.06 2.62
CA ARG A 110 12.86 -4.02 3.59
C ARG A 110 11.98 -4.05 4.86
N ASN A 111 11.57 -5.24 5.26
CA ASN A 111 10.86 -5.49 6.52
C ASN A 111 11.84 -5.53 7.70
N ALA A 112 11.34 -5.39 8.93
CA ALA A 112 12.18 -5.37 10.13
C ALA A 112 12.95 -6.70 10.36
N CYS A 113 12.40 -7.82 9.90
CA CYS A 113 13.06 -9.15 9.91
C CYS A 113 14.24 -9.25 8.92
N GLY A 114 14.41 -8.28 8.02
CA GLY A 114 15.45 -8.27 6.99
C GLY A 114 15.00 -8.84 5.63
N CYS A 115 13.81 -9.44 5.55
CA CYS A 115 13.18 -9.83 4.29
C CYS A 115 12.77 -8.61 3.47
N TYR A 116 12.55 -8.82 2.18
CA TYR A 116 12.16 -7.79 1.23
C TYR A 116 10.74 -8.06 0.79
N ARG A 117 9.89 -7.06 0.90
CA ARG A 117 8.57 -7.08 0.32
C ARG A 117 8.61 -6.43 -1.05
N VAL A 118 7.99 -7.08 -2.02
CA VAL A 118 7.83 -6.60 -3.39
C VAL A 118 6.34 -6.38 -3.62
N LEU A 119 6.00 -5.19 -4.10
CA LEU A 119 4.64 -4.81 -4.46
C LEU A 119 4.60 -4.47 -5.95
N VAL A 120 3.67 -5.07 -6.66
CA VAL A 120 3.37 -4.77 -8.06
C VAL A 120 1.92 -4.28 -8.12
N MET A 121 1.70 -3.16 -8.80
CA MET A 121 0.37 -2.55 -8.94
C MET A 121 -0.03 -2.52 -10.40
N ASP A 122 -1.27 -2.91 -10.68
CA ASP A 122 -1.90 -2.70 -12.00
C ASP A 122 -2.77 -1.44 -11.97
N GLN A 123 -2.24 -0.35 -12.52
CA GLN A 123 -2.99 0.91 -12.65
C GLN A 123 -3.89 0.96 -13.89
N LEU A 124 -3.82 -0.03 -14.80
CA LEU A 124 -4.71 -0.06 -15.97
C LEU A 124 -6.12 -0.48 -15.61
N THR A 125 -6.27 -1.33 -14.59
CA THR A 125 -7.58 -1.76 -14.08
C THR A 125 -7.82 -1.19 -12.68
N VAL A 126 -8.49 -0.04 -12.64
CA VAL A 126 -9.09 0.48 -11.41
C VAL A 126 -10.54 0.06 -11.40
N ASP A 127 -10.89 -0.79 -10.46
CA ASP A 127 -12.27 -1.13 -10.16
C ASP A 127 -12.81 -0.15 -9.13
N ALA A 128 -14.03 0.34 -9.31
CA ALA A 128 -14.62 1.33 -8.40
C ALA A 128 -14.91 0.78 -6.99
N ASP A 129 -15.20 -0.53 -6.88
CA ASP A 129 -15.49 -1.20 -5.62
C ASP A 129 -14.20 -1.68 -4.93
N PHE A 130 -13.19 -2.09 -5.71
CA PHE A 130 -11.98 -2.75 -5.21
C PHE A 130 -10.69 -1.92 -5.33
N GLY A 131 -10.71 -0.82 -6.08
CA GLY A 131 -9.55 0.01 -6.37
C GLY A 131 -8.58 -0.63 -7.37
N THR A 132 -7.30 -0.30 -7.23
CA THR A 132 -6.21 -0.92 -8.01
C THR A 132 -5.93 -2.34 -7.53
N THR A 133 -5.72 -3.26 -8.48
CA THR A 133 -5.23 -4.59 -8.14
C THR A 133 -3.76 -4.53 -7.70
N GLU A 134 -3.48 -5.09 -6.53
CA GLU A 134 -2.15 -5.16 -5.94
C GLU A 134 -1.71 -6.62 -5.78
N TRP A 135 -0.47 -6.94 -6.14
CA TRP A 135 0.17 -8.22 -5.86
C TRP A 135 1.39 -8.03 -4.98
N GLU A 136 1.48 -8.84 -3.92
CA GLU A 136 2.59 -8.87 -2.98
C GLU A 136 3.34 -10.19 -3.05
N MET A 137 4.67 -10.13 -2.93
CA MET A 137 5.51 -11.25 -2.49
C MET A 137 6.48 -10.78 -1.41
N THR A 138 7.00 -11.73 -0.64
CA THR A 138 8.14 -11.53 0.24
C THR A 138 9.28 -12.40 -0.26
N MET A 139 10.49 -11.87 -0.33
CA MET A 139 11.71 -12.62 -0.63
C MET A 139 12.75 -12.43 0.48
N ASP A 140 13.63 -13.41 0.63
CA ASP A 140 14.77 -13.32 1.54
C ASP A 140 15.93 -12.50 0.94
N ALA A 141 17.06 -12.46 1.65
CA ALA A 141 18.25 -11.74 1.21
C ALA A 141 18.93 -12.34 -0.02
N ASP A 142 18.69 -13.62 -0.32
CA ASP A 142 19.24 -14.32 -1.47
C ASP A 142 18.31 -14.24 -2.70
N GLY A 143 17.14 -13.60 -2.55
CA GLY A 143 16.14 -13.45 -3.61
C GLY A 143 15.22 -14.65 -3.77
N ALA A 144 15.20 -15.57 -2.80
CA ALA A 144 14.23 -16.66 -2.79
C ALA A 144 12.89 -16.17 -2.23
N GLU A 145 11.79 -16.51 -2.90
CA GLU A 145 10.45 -16.23 -2.39
C GLU A 145 10.22 -16.98 -1.08
N VAL A 146 9.76 -16.26 -0.06
CA VAL A 146 9.40 -16.82 1.22
C VAL A 146 7.97 -17.32 1.12
N GLU A 147 7.77 -18.62 1.38
CA GLU A 147 6.43 -19.21 1.43
C GLU A 147 5.59 -18.58 2.55
N PRO A 148 4.25 -18.46 2.39
CA PRO A 148 3.42 -17.79 3.39
C PRO A 148 3.48 -18.37 4.80
N VAL A 149 3.80 -19.66 4.93
CA VAL A 149 3.98 -20.36 6.21
C VAL A 149 5.30 -20.01 6.91
N ALA A 150 6.25 -19.44 6.18
CA ALA A 150 7.56 -18.99 6.66
C ALA A 150 7.61 -17.47 6.87
N TYR A 151 6.49 -16.77 6.68
CA TYR A 151 6.40 -15.36 7.02
C TYR A 151 6.57 -15.15 8.52
N HIS A 152 7.44 -14.23 8.86
CA HIS A 152 7.62 -13.77 10.21
C HIS A 152 6.47 -12.82 10.58
N PRO A 153 6.05 -12.76 11.84
CA PRO A 153 5.08 -11.74 12.29
C PRO A 153 5.49 -10.32 11.88
N GLU A 154 6.79 -10.02 11.83
CA GLU A 154 7.34 -8.73 11.38
C GLU A 154 7.28 -8.51 9.86
N ASP A 155 6.93 -9.52 9.06
CA ASP A 155 6.54 -9.32 7.66
C ASP A 155 5.15 -8.66 7.54
N PHE A 156 4.40 -8.66 8.65
CA PHE A 156 3.03 -8.18 8.74
C PHE A 156 2.78 -7.12 9.82
N ALA A 157 3.66 -7.01 10.80
CA ALA A 157 3.75 -5.90 11.76
C ALA A 157 4.63 -4.79 11.14
N ASP A 158 4.30 -3.50 11.19
CA ASP A 158 3.50 -2.75 12.17
C ASP A 158 2.28 -2.02 11.63
#